data_AF-A0A815ZW44-F1
#
_entry.id   AF-A0A815ZW44-F1
#
_cell.length_a   1.000
_cell.length_b   1.000
_cell.length_c   1.000
_cell.angle_alpha   90.00
_cell.angle_beta   90.00
_cell.angle_gamma   90.00
#
_symmetry.space_group_name_H-M   'P 1'
#
loop_
_entity.id
_entity.type
_entity.pdbx_description
1 polymer ?
#
loop_
_entity_poly.entity_id
_entity_poly.type
_entity_poly.pdbx_seq_one_letter_code
_entity_poly.pdbx_strand_id
1 'polypeptide(L)'
;CSTTNLKQLFRLSHLSISHLSRASLWYNLLRQNQTRPQHRFQQIIERYPEDVRHMFGRRNEIFVRTPSFVDANHLPHYHLNRRGQHAVTRILSVFAYYHPDITWAPLLGPITAIFLHYMTEIDAYESLLILTSSDYKIITQTELQFQSLILAFR
;
A
#
# COMPACT_ATOMS: atom_id res chain seq x y z
N CYS A 1 -5.95 -14.29 -23.02
CA CYS A 1 -5.85 -12.87 -23.41
C CYS A 1 -4.51 -12.31 -22.95
N SER A 2 -3.72 -11.81 -23.90
CA SER A 2 -2.30 -11.46 -23.71
C SER A 2 -2.11 -10.20 -22.86
N THR A 3 -1.38 -10.31 -21.75
CA THR A 3 -0.97 -9.19 -20.85
C THR A 3 -0.18 -8.11 -21.59
N THR A 4 0.37 -8.40 -22.77
CA THR A 4 1.11 -7.47 -23.62
C THR A 4 0.23 -6.32 -24.13
N ASN A 5 -1.05 -6.57 -24.42
CA ASN A 5 -1.96 -5.54 -24.95
C ASN A 5 -2.34 -4.51 -23.88
N LEU A 6 -2.58 -4.95 -22.63
CA LEU A 6 -2.85 -4.06 -21.49
C LEU A 6 -1.64 -3.19 -21.13
N LYS A 7 -0.43 -3.77 -21.09
CA LYS A 7 0.80 -3.00 -20.82
C LYS A 7 1.02 -1.89 -21.84
N GLN A 8 0.80 -2.16 -23.12
CA GLN A 8 0.89 -1.15 -24.18
C GLN A 8 -0.21 -0.10 -24.04
N LEU A 9 -1.44 -0.51 -23.74
CA LEU A 9 -2.55 0.41 -23.49
C LEU A 9 -2.24 1.38 -22.34
N PHE A 10 -1.63 0.92 -21.24
CA PHE A 10 -1.21 1.83 -20.16
C PHE A 10 -0.09 2.78 -20.54
N ARG A 11 0.87 2.34 -21.36
CA ARG A 11 1.96 3.20 -21.83
C ARG A 11 1.48 4.27 -22.80
N LEU A 12 0.42 4.00 -23.55
CA LEU A 12 -0.11 4.88 -24.60
C LEU A 12 -1.34 5.68 -24.16
N SER A 13 -1.99 5.31 -23.07
CA SER A 13 -3.18 6.02 -22.57
C SER A 13 -2.81 7.14 -21.60
N HIS A 14 -3.18 8.37 -21.95
CA HIS A 14 -3.14 9.52 -21.05
C HIS A 14 -4.45 9.63 -20.26
N LEU A 15 -4.63 8.73 -19.30
CA LEU A 15 -5.79 8.81 -18.39
C LEU A 15 -5.71 10.15 -17.62
N SER A 16 -6.80 10.92 -17.56
CA SER A 16 -6.85 12.19 -16.82
C SER A 16 -6.77 11.93 -15.32
N ILE A 17 -6.08 12.78 -14.53
CA ILE A 17 -5.83 12.58 -13.08
C ILE A 17 -7.11 12.30 -12.27
N SER A 18 -8.24 12.92 -12.65
CA SER A 18 -9.54 12.79 -11.98
C SER A 18 -10.34 11.53 -12.31
N HIS A 19 -9.83 10.65 -13.18
CA HIS A 19 -10.63 9.53 -13.66
C HIS A 19 -10.82 8.46 -12.57
N LEU A 20 -12.07 8.30 -12.10
CA LEU A 20 -12.47 7.31 -11.08
C LEU A 20 -12.09 5.88 -11.45
N SER A 21 -11.88 5.58 -12.75
CA SER A 21 -11.42 4.25 -13.15
C SER A 21 -10.03 3.90 -12.62
N ARG A 22 -9.19 4.85 -12.16
CA ARG A 22 -7.89 4.49 -11.56
C ARG A 22 -8.02 3.62 -10.33
N ALA A 23 -9.05 3.86 -9.52
CA ALA A 23 -9.32 3.07 -8.33
C ALA A 23 -9.51 1.58 -8.68
N SER A 24 -10.47 1.32 -9.58
CA SER A 24 -10.75 -0.02 -10.05
C SER A 24 -9.59 -0.59 -10.87
N LEU A 25 -8.91 0.24 -11.65
CA LEU A 25 -7.77 -0.18 -12.45
C LEU A 25 -6.60 -0.68 -11.61
N TRP A 26 -6.14 0.12 -10.64
CA TRP A 26 -5.02 -0.24 -9.78
C TRP A 26 -5.33 -1.46 -8.94
N TYR A 27 -6.52 -1.48 -8.33
CA TYR A 27 -6.99 -2.63 -7.58
C TYR A 27 -7.03 -3.90 -8.44
N ASN A 28 -7.58 -3.82 -9.65
CA ASN A 28 -7.63 -4.96 -10.57
C ASN A 28 -6.23 -5.36 -11.07
N LEU A 29 -5.31 -4.44 -11.31
CA LEU A 29 -3.93 -4.77 -11.69
C LEU A 29 -3.20 -5.53 -10.61
N LEU A 30 -3.38 -5.14 -9.34
CA LEU A 30 -2.78 -5.83 -8.21
C LEU A 30 -3.37 -7.24 -8.02
N ARG A 31 -4.69 -7.40 -8.22
CA ARG A 31 -5.36 -8.70 -8.09
C ARG A 31 -5.13 -9.63 -9.27
N GLN A 32 -5.09 -9.12 -10.50
CA GLN A 32 -4.88 -9.92 -11.72
C GLN A 32 -3.54 -10.64 -11.76
N ASN A 33 -2.52 -10.06 -11.13
CA ASN A 33 -1.20 -10.67 -11.09
C ASN A 33 -1.09 -11.75 -9.99
N GLN A 34 -2.11 -11.96 -9.14
CA GLN A 34 -2.10 -13.03 -8.15
C GLN A 34 -2.25 -14.37 -8.85
N THR A 35 -1.20 -15.18 -8.81
CA THR A 35 -1.19 -16.54 -9.39
C THR A 35 -1.99 -17.56 -8.54
N ARG A 36 -2.43 -17.16 -7.35
CA ARG A 36 -3.18 -17.99 -6.38
C ARG A 36 -4.49 -17.29 -5.98
N PRO A 37 -5.55 -18.05 -5.64
CA PRO A 37 -6.90 -17.53 -5.54
C PRO A 37 -7.06 -16.40 -4.52
N GLN A 38 -8.05 -15.55 -4.79
CA GLN A 38 -8.48 -14.31 -4.11
C GLN A 38 -8.67 -14.40 -2.57
N HIS A 39 -8.46 -15.57 -1.97
CA HIS A 39 -8.70 -15.84 -0.55
C HIS A 39 -7.48 -15.65 0.36
N ARG A 40 -6.26 -15.42 -0.19
CA ARG A 40 -5.03 -15.38 0.63
C ARG A 40 -5.10 -14.35 1.77
N PHE A 41 -5.68 -13.18 1.51
CA PHE A 41 -5.74 -12.08 2.47
C PHE A 41 -7.14 -11.84 3.04
N GLN A 42 -8.15 -12.60 2.63
CA GLN A 42 -9.56 -12.35 2.97
C GLN A 42 -9.78 -12.22 4.49
N GLN A 43 -9.27 -13.17 5.27
CA GLN A 43 -9.41 -13.16 6.74
C GLN A 43 -8.66 -11.98 7.39
N ILE A 44 -7.52 -11.58 6.83
CA ILE A 44 -6.72 -10.46 7.34
C ILE A 44 -7.43 -9.13 7.05
N ILE A 45 -8.04 -9.01 5.88
CA ILE A 45 -8.81 -7.84 5.46
C ILE A 45 -10.09 -7.71 6.29
N GLU A 46 -10.80 -8.82 6.51
CA GLU A 46 -12.02 -8.84 7.32
C GLU A 46 -11.78 -8.40 8.77
N ARG A 47 -10.58 -8.65 9.32
CA ARG A 47 -10.20 -8.25 10.69
C ARG A 47 -9.65 -6.83 10.79
N TYR A 48 -9.31 -6.19 9.67
CA TYR A 48 -8.71 -4.85 9.67
C TYR A 48 -9.52 -3.80 10.47
N PRO A 49 -10.86 -3.71 10.36
CA PRO A 49 -11.63 -2.76 11.14
C PRO A 49 -11.52 -2.96 12.66
N GLU A 50 -11.49 -4.21 13.11
CA GLU A 50 -11.31 -4.59 14.51
C GLU A 50 -9.90 -4.26 14.99
N ASP A 51 -8.88 -4.52 14.18
CA ASP A 51 -7.48 -4.24 14.49
C ASP A 51 -7.24 -2.73 14.63
N VAL A 52 -7.81 -1.93 13.71
CA VAL A 52 -7.83 -0.47 13.81
C VAL A 52 -8.48 -0.02 15.13
N ARG A 53 -9.65 -0.56 15.46
CA ARG A 53 -10.37 -0.21 16.69
C ARG A 53 -9.59 -0.60 17.94
N HIS A 54 -8.87 -1.72 17.91
CA HIS A 54 -8.03 -2.17 19.00
C HIS A 54 -6.82 -1.25 19.21
N MET A 55 -6.16 -0.82 18.13
CA MET A 55 -4.96 0.02 18.19
C MET A 55 -5.25 1.50 18.43
N PHE A 56 -6.34 2.04 17.87
CA PHE A 56 -6.63 3.49 17.84
C PHE A 56 -7.90 3.90 18.59
N GLY A 57 -8.61 2.93 19.19
CA GLY A 57 -9.85 3.17 19.91
C GLY A 57 -11.03 3.53 19.00
N ARG A 58 -12.21 3.80 19.59
CA ARG A 58 -13.46 4.03 18.83
C ARG A 58 -13.48 5.31 18.00
N ARG A 59 -12.70 6.33 18.38
CA ARG A 59 -12.67 7.63 17.68
C ARG A 59 -11.57 7.72 16.63
N ASN A 60 -10.66 6.74 16.55
CA ASN A 60 -9.49 6.77 15.66
C ASN A 60 -8.63 8.04 15.80
N GLU A 61 -8.71 8.69 16.97
CA GLU A 61 -8.09 9.99 17.29
C GLU A 61 -6.77 9.84 18.04
N ILE A 62 -6.39 8.62 18.44
CA ILE A 62 -5.13 8.38 19.14
C ILE A 62 -3.98 8.65 18.17
N PHE A 63 -3.09 9.57 18.56
CA PHE A 63 -1.86 9.82 17.83
C PHE A 63 -0.88 8.68 18.09
N VAL A 64 -0.66 7.84 17.08
CA VAL A 64 0.34 6.77 17.11
C VAL A 64 1.53 7.24 16.29
N ARG A 65 2.74 6.99 16.81
CA ARG A 65 3.97 7.25 16.05
C ARG A 65 3.98 6.38 14.79
N THR A 66 4.38 6.97 13.68
CA THR A 66 4.58 6.25 12.43
C THR A 66 5.59 5.10 12.63
N PRO A 67 5.37 3.91 12.04
CA PRO A 67 6.28 2.77 12.18
C PRO A 67 7.73 3.09 11.79
N SER A 68 8.71 2.38 12.35
CA SER A 68 10.13 2.68 12.11
C SER A 68 10.62 2.37 10.69
N PHE A 69 9.93 1.50 9.95
CA PHE A 69 10.31 1.14 8.57
C PHE A 69 10.02 2.24 7.55
N VAL A 70 9.26 3.28 7.93
CA VAL A 70 8.98 4.46 7.11
C VAL A 70 9.57 5.70 7.78
N ASP A 71 10.14 6.58 6.98
CA ASP A 71 10.67 7.85 7.48
C ASP A 71 9.54 8.87 7.64
N ALA A 72 9.15 9.14 8.88
CA ALA A 72 8.09 10.10 9.20
C ALA A 72 8.42 11.53 8.76
N ASN A 73 9.71 11.91 8.68
CA ASN A 73 10.12 13.24 8.26
C ASN A 73 9.99 13.43 6.74
N HIS A 74 9.99 12.34 5.99
CA HIS A 74 9.94 12.34 4.53
C HIS A 74 8.68 11.64 4.00
N LEU A 75 7.60 11.61 4.78
CA LEU A 75 6.33 11.02 4.37
C LEU A 75 5.49 12.06 3.59
N PRO A 76 5.38 11.96 2.25
CA PRO A 76 4.55 12.87 1.49
C PRO A 76 3.06 12.59 1.74
N HIS A 77 2.33 13.61 2.15
CA HIS A 77 0.86 13.54 2.28
C HIS A 77 0.13 13.86 0.97
N TYR A 78 0.84 14.40 -0.03
CA TYR A 78 0.26 14.90 -1.29
C TYR A 78 -0.96 15.80 -1.03
N HIS A 79 -2.13 15.47 -1.57
CA HIS A 79 -3.39 16.21 -1.37
C HIS A 79 -4.34 15.53 -0.37
N LEU A 80 -3.85 14.61 0.47
CA LEU A 80 -4.68 14.02 1.52
C LEU A 80 -5.06 15.07 2.57
N ASN A 81 -6.36 15.15 2.86
CA ASN A 81 -6.88 15.87 4.02
C ASN A 81 -6.44 15.17 5.33
N ARG A 82 -6.70 15.81 6.48
CA ARG A 82 -6.35 15.27 7.80
C ARG A 82 -6.85 13.84 8.02
N ARG A 83 -8.08 13.54 7.59
CA ARG A 83 -8.66 12.19 7.70
C ARG A 83 -7.86 11.16 6.90
N GLY A 84 -7.43 11.50 5.68
CA GLY A 84 -6.58 10.67 4.85
C GLY A 84 -5.18 10.48 5.45
N GLN A 85 -4.59 11.52 6.02
CA GLN A 85 -3.29 11.42 6.69
C GLN A 85 -3.36 10.47 7.90
N HIS A 86 -4.41 10.56 8.72
CA HIS A 86 -4.63 9.60 9.79
C HIS A 86 -4.88 8.17 9.28
N ALA A 87 -5.54 8.02 8.13
CA ALA A 87 -5.71 6.70 7.50
C ALA A 87 -4.37 6.09 7.08
N VAL A 88 -3.43 6.88 6.54
CA VAL A 88 -2.06 6.41 6.26
C VAL A 88 -1.42 5.85 7.53
N THR A 89 -1.46 6.60 8.63
CA THR A 89 -0.86 6.16 9.90
C THR A 89 -1.51 4.88 10.41
N ARG A 90 -2.83 4.74 10.33
CA ARG A 90 -3.54 3.52 10.75
C ARG A 90 -3.15 2.31 9.91
N ILE A 91 -3.22 2.44 8.59
CA ILE A 91 -2.86 1.38 7.65
C ILE A 91 -1.44 0.89 7.94
N LEU A 92 -0.47 1.81 8.00
CA LEU A 92 0.94 1.45 8.22
C LEU A 92 1.16 0.83 9.59
N SER A 93 0.44 1.28 10.64
CA SER A 93 0.59 0.73 11.99
C SER A 93 0.03 -0.69 12.10
N VAL A 94 -1.17 -0.94 11.56
CA VAL A 94 -1.73 -2.30 11.51
C VAL A 94 -0.84 -3.21 10.67
N PHE A 95 -0.36 -2.70 9.53
CA PHE A 95 0.57 -3.44 8.68
C PHE A 95 1.86 -3.81 9.42
N ALA A 96 2.47 -2.86 10.14
CA ALA A 96 3.66 -3.08 10.97
C ALA A 96 3.46 -4.14 12.05
N TYR A 97 2.28 -4.13 12.68
CA TYR A 97 1.94 -5.08 13.73
C TYR A 97 1.95 -6.53 13.23
N TYR A 98 1.52 -6.76 11.98
CA TYR A 98 1.47 -8.10 11.38
C TYR A 98 2.73 -8.49 10.58
N HIS A 99 3.57 -7.54 10.21
CA HIS A 99 4.78 -7.77 9.41
C HIS A 99 6.03 -7.22 10.12
N PRO A 100 6.40 -7.78 11.30
CA PRO A 100 7.56 -7.32 12.06
C PRO A 100 8.90 -7.59 11.35
N ASP A 101 8.90 -8.44 10.32
CA ASP A 101 10.03 -8.72 9.45
C ASP A 101 10.37 -7.56 8.49
N ILE A 102 9.43 -6.66 8.25
CA ILE A 102 9.63 -5.45 7.44
C ILE A 102 10.30 -4.38 8.29
N THR A 103 11.61 -4.26 8.13
CA THR A 103 12.46 -3.35 8.93
C THR A 103 12.77 -2.04 8.23
N TRP A 104 12.71 -1.99 6.90
CA TRP A 104 12.99 -0.79 6.11
C TRP A 104 12.25 -0.80 4.78
N ALA A 105 11.21 0.02 4.67
CA ALA A 105 10.36 0.09 3.50
C ALA A 105 9.84 1.53 3.28
N PRO A 106 10.74 2.49 2.99
CA PRO A 106 10.40 3.92 2.93
C PRO A 106 9.36 4.26 1.87
N LEU A 107 9.18 3.41 0.84
CA LEU A 107 8.17 3.60 -0.21
C LEU A 107 6.74 3.23 0.21
N LEU A 108 6.54 2.44 1.27
CA LEU A 108 5.19 2.01 1.67
C LEU A 108 4.32 3.19 2.08
N GLY A 109 4.88 4.16 2.81
CA GLY A 109 4.13 5.36 3.21
C GLY A 109 3.66 6.21 2.03
N PRO A 110 4.54 6.65 1.13
CA PRO A 110 4.18 7.35 -0.11
C PRO A 110 3.14 6.59 -0.96
N ILE A 111 3.29 5.27 -1.13
CA ILE A 111 2.36 4.45 -1.92
C ILE A 111 0.99 4.37 -1.25
N THR A 112 0.95 4.19 0.08
CA THR A 112 -0.29 4.19 0.86
C THR A 112 -1.03 5.51 0.70
N ALA A 113 -0.29 6.63 0.77
CA ALA A 113 -0.88 7.95 0.59
C ALA A 113 -1.46 8.12 -0.82
N ILE A 114 -0.78 7.64 -1.86
CA ILE A 114 -1.29 7.62 -3.24
C ILE A 114 -2.55 6.76 -3.37
N PHE A 115 -2.57 5.57 -2.78
CA PHE A 115 -3.73 4.69 -2.81
C PHE A 115 -4.97 5.36 -2.22
N LEU A 116 -4.85 6.01 -1.08
CA LEU A 116 -5.96 6.72 -0.43
C LEU A 116 -6.54 7.89 -1.24
N HIS A 117 -5.91 8.34 -2.34
CA HIS A 117 -6.54 9.29 -3.26
C HIS A 117 -7.60 8.64 -4.15
N TYR A 118 -7.52 7.32 -4.36
CA TYR A 118 -8.34 6.62 -5.34
C TYR A 118 -9.14 5.48 -4.74
N MET A 119 -8.70 4.86 -3.64
CA MET A 119 -9.36 3.69 -3.07
C MET A 119 -9.69 3.88 -1.58
N THR A 120 -10.52 2.98 -1.05
CA THR A 120 -10.88 3.00 0.38
C THR A 120 -9.69 2.60 1.25
N GLU A 121 -9.78 2.87 2.56
CA GLU A 121 -8.73 2.49 3.51
C GLU A 121 -8.47 0.98 3.51
N ILE A 122 -9.54 0.18 3.40
CA ILE A 122 -9.47 -1.29 3.37
C ILE A 122 -8.82 -1.77 2.07
N ASP A 123 -9.22 -1.22 0.92
CA ASP A 123 -8.62 -1.58 -0.37
C ASP A 123 -7.15 -1.18 -0.45
N ALA A 124 -6.77 -0.05 0.19
CA ALA A 124 -5.39 0.40 0.28
C ALA A 124 -4.55 -0.54 1.15
N TYR A 125 -5.10 -1.02 2.26
CA TYR A 125 -4.46 -2.03 3.10
C TYR A 125 -4.27 -3.35 2.36
N GLU A 126 -5.30 -3.86 1.68
CA GLU A 126 -5.19 -5.05 0.83
C GLU A 126 -4.10 -4.86 -0.24
N SER A 127 -4.11 -3.71 -0.92
CA SER A 127 -3.15 -3.39 -1.98
C SER A 127 -1.70 -3.41 -1.47
N LEU A 128 -1.45 -2.99 -0.23
CA LEU A 128 -0.13 -3.10 0.40
C LEU A 128 0.26 -4.55 0.66
N LEU A 129 -0.64 -5.36 1.24
CA LEU A 129 -0.38 -6.80 1.48
C LEU A 129 0.01 -7.51 0.19
N ILE A 130 -0.64 -7.17 -0.92
CA ILE A 130 -0.31 -7.72 -2.24
C ILE A 130 1.09 -7.27 -2.66
N LEU A 131 1.37 -5.96 -2.61
CA LEU A 131 2.64 -5.38 -3.05
C LEU A 131 3.86 -5.88 -2.27
N THR A 132 3.69 -6.23 -0.99
CA THR A 132 4.77 -6.74 -0.14
C THR A 132 4.83 -8.26 -0.10
N SER A 133 3.87 -8.96 -0.72
CA SER A 133 3.91 -10.41 -0.78
C SER A 133 5.09 -10.91 -1.61
N SER A 134 5.60 -12.10 -1.27
CA SER A 134 6.71 -12.78 -1.96
C SER A 134 6.55 -12.93 -3.48
N ASP A 135 5.30 -12.87 -3.95
CA ASP A 135 4.95 -13.03 -5.35
C ASP A 135 5.33 -11.77 -6.17
N TYR A 136 5.58 -10.65 -5.49
CA TYR A 136 5.95 -9.36 -6.07
C TYR A 136 7.19 -8.80 -5.38
N LYS A 137 8.33 -8.89 -6.05
CA LYS A 137 9.56 -8.20 -5.62
C LYS A 137 9.58 -6.74 -6.11
N ILE A 138 8.49 -6.00 -5.89
CA ILE A 138 8.35 -4.62 -6.35
C ILE A 138 8.92 -3.64 -5.31
N ILE A 139 8.71 -3.93 -4.03
CA ILE A 139 9.08 -3.03 -2.92
C ILE A 139 10.13 -3.70 -2.04
N THR A 140 11.18 -2.96 -1.71
CA THR A 140 12.21 -3.35 -0.73
C THR A 140 11.66 -3.24 0.68
N GLN A 141 11.91 -4.26 1.49
CA GLN A 141 11.36 -4.44 2.84
C GLN A 141 12.44 -4.45 3.93
N THR A 142 13.71 -4.52 3.52
CA THR A 142 14.87 -4.43 4.42
C THR A 142 15.91 -3.46 3.85
N GLU A 143 16.77 -2.96 4.72
CA GLU A 143 17.83 -2.03 4.33
C GLU A 143 18.78 -2.71 3.34
N LEU A 144 19.10 -3.99 3.56
CA LEU A 144 19.92 -4.77 2.65
C LEU A 144 19.32 -4.86 1.24
N GLN A 145 18.01 -5.11 1.14
CA GLN A 145 17.31 -5.12 -0.16
C GLN A 145 17.36 -3.73 -0.82
N PHE A 146 17.18 -2.66 -0.04
CA PHE A 146 17.25 -1.29 -0.53
C PHE A 146 18.64 -0.92 -1.07
N GLN A 147 19.70 -1.23 -0.32
CA GLN A 147 21.07 -1.00 -0.77
C GLN A 147 21.40 -1.83 -2.01
N SER A 148 20.95 -3.09 -2.06
CA SER A 148 21.14 -3.96 -3.23
C SER A 148 20.46 -3.38 -4.49
N LEU A 149 19.25 -2.84 -4.34
CA LEU A 149 18.53 -2.17 -5.43
C LEU A 149 19.29 -0.94 -5.92
N ILE A 150 19.76 -0.08 -5.01
CA ILE A 150 20.53 1.13 -5.37
C ILE A 150 21.78 0.76 -6.17
N LEU A 151 22.52 -0.27 -5.73
CA LEU A 151 23.74 -0.71 -6.41
C LEU A 151 23.45 -1.30 -7.80
N ALA A 152 22.31 -1.94 -8.00
CA ALA A 152 21.94 -2.52 -9.29
C ALA A 152 21.56 -1.48 -10.36
N PHE A 153 21.20 -0.26 -9.96
CA PHE A 153 20.78 0.83 -10.84
C PHE A 153 21.69 2.07 -10.77
N ARG A 154 22.88 1.93 -10.17
CA ARG A 154 24.00 2.89 -10.30
C ARG A 154 24.86 2.53 -11.50
#